data_AF-Q074Z7-F1
#
_entry.id   AF-Q074Z7-F1
#
_cell.length_a   1.000
_cell.length_b   1.000
_cell.length_c   1.000
_cell.angle_alpha   90.00
_cell.angle_beta   90.00
_cell.angle_gamma   90.00
#
_symmetry.space_group_name_H-M   'P 1'
#
loop_
_entity.id
_entity.type
_entity.pdbx_description
1 polymer ?
#
loop_
_entity_poly.entity_id
_entity_poly.type
_entity_poly.pdbx_seq_one_letter_code
_entity_poly.pdbx_strand_id
1 'polypeptide(L)'
;MAFKTCALTKNWLVIAVIVMCLCAEYNCQCTGGADCTSCTAACTGCGNCPNAATCTDSQNCVTAATCTRSTKCNTARTCTNSKDCFEAATCTDSTNCYKATTCTIQQDVPDIRFFYCQQ
;
A
#
# COMPACT_ATOMS: atom_id res chain seq x y z
N MET A 1 -16.24 -12.53 -1.85
CA MET A 1 -15.13 -13.35 -1.29
C MET A 1 -14.24 -12.35 -0.55
N ALA A 2 -13.79 -12.44 0.70
CA ALA A 2 -13.70 -13.43 1.78
C ALA A 2 -13.58 -12.60 3.10
N PHE A 3 -13.63 -13.07 4.34
CA PHE A 3 -13.49 -14.39 4.94
C PHE A 3 -14.74 -14.67 5.78
N LYS A 4 -15.46 -15.72 5.42
CA LYS A 4 -16.50 -16.32 6.27
C LYS A 4 -15.75 -17.19 7.28
N THR A 5 -15.92 -16.93 8.57
CA THR A 5 -15.41 -17.79 9.63
C THR A 5 -16.07 -19.16 9.50
N CYS A 6 -15.42 -20.08 8.79
CA CYS A 6 -15.82 -21.47 8.79
C CYS A 6 -15.49 -22.04 10.17
N ALA A 7 -16.51 -22.55 10.85
CA ALA A 7 -16.33 -23.39 12.03
C ALA A 7 -15.51 -24.61 11.63
N LEU A 8 -14.29 -24.72 12.17
CA LEU A 8 -13.28 -25.66 11.71
C LEU A 8 -12.95 -26.62 12.87
N THR A 9 -13.27 -27.89 12.64
CA THR A 9 -13.06 -29.02 13.55
C THR A 9 -11.58 -29.13 14.00
N LYS A 10 -11.38 -29.62 15.23
CA LYS A 10 -10.14 -29.58 16.05
C LYS A 10 -8.80 -29.80 15.32
N ASN A 11 -8.73 -30.62 14.27
CA ASN A 11 -7.50 -30.84 13.49
C ASN A 11 -7.16 -29.72 12.51
N TRP A 12 -8.16 -29.00 12.01
CA TRP A 12 -7.98 -27.94 11.02
C TRP A 12 -7.56 -26.61 11.69
N LEU A 13 -7.80 -26.46 13.00
CA LEU A 13 -7.24 -25.39 13.83
C LEU A 13 -5.72 -25.43 13.88
N VAL A 14 -5.10 -26.62 13.93
CA VAL A 14 -3.64 -26.76 13.93
C VAL A 14 -3.04 -26.32 12.60
N ILE A 15 -3.65 -26.73 11.48
CA ILE A 15 -3.22 -26.32 10.14
C ILE A 15 -3.42 -24.80 9.94
N ALA A 16 -4.54 -24.25 10.39
CA ALA A 16 -4.81 -22.81 10.32
C ALA A 16 -3.86 -21.99 11.19
N VAL A 17 -3.48 -22.49 12.38
CA VAL A 17 -2.48 -21.88 13.25
C VAL A 17 -1.10 -21.93 12.62
N ILE A 18 -0.69 -23.05 12.00
CA ILE A 18 0.60 -23.16 11.29
C ILE A 18 0.65 -22.21 10.09
N VAL A 19 -0.42 -22.13 9.28
CA VAL A 19 -0.50 -21.21 8.14
C VAL A 19 -0.49 -19.75 8.61
N MET A 20 -1.24 -19.39 9.65
CA MET A 20 -1.17 -18.05 10.26
C MET A 20 0.20 -17.74 10.87
N CYS A 21 0.90 -18.73 11.44
CA CYS A 21 2.23 -18.57 12.03
C CYS A 21 3.31 -18.41 10.94
N LEU A 22 3.18 -19.10 9.80
CA LEU A 22 4.04 -18.89 8.62
C LEU A 22 3.81 -17.51 7.98
N CYS A 23 2.56 -17.03 7.97
CA CYS A 23 2.24 -15.66 7.55
C CYS A 23 2.91 -14.60 8.46
N ALA A 24 3.07 -14.89 9.76
CA ALA A 24 3.75 -14.01 10.71
C ALA A 24 5.28 -13.92 10.49
N GLU A 25 5.89 -14.90 9.82
CA GLU A 25 7.34 -14.96 9.64
C GLU A 25 7.82 -14.50 8.25
N TYR A 26 6.96 -14.45 7.22
CA TYR A 26 7.48 -14.34 5.83
C TYR A 26 6.66 -13.54 4.81
N ASN A 27 6.04 -12.41 5.17
CA ASN A 27 5.29 -11.51 4.27
C ASN A 27 3.80 -11.86 4.10
N CYS A 28 2.96 -11.42 5.05
CA CYS A 28 1.53 -11.28 4.82
C CYS A 28 1.29 -10.33 3.63
N GLN A 29 0.93 -10.89 2.48
CA GLN A 29 0.34 -10.15 1.37
C GLN A 29 -1.18 -10.16 1.54
N CYS A 30 -1.81 -8.98 1.49
CA CYS A 30 -3.24 -8.83 1.67
C CYS A 30 -3.85 -8.29 0.39
N THR A 31 -4.89 -8.96 -0.10
CA THR A 31 -5.53 -8.62 -1.36
C THR A 31 -7.03 -8.47 -1.16
N GLY A 32 -7.55 -7.29 -1.46
CA GLY A 32 -8.97 -6.99 -1.36
C GLY A 32 -9.48 -6.80 0.07
N GLY A 33 -10.37 -5.84 0.26
CA GLY A 33 -11.05 -5.61 1.54
C GLY A 33 -11.19 -4.13 1.88
N ALA A 34 -12.01 -3.83 2.88
CA ALA A 34 -12.09 -2.48 3.44
C ALA A 34 -10.89 -2.19 4.36
N ASP A 35 -10.51 -3.18 5.19
CA ASP A 35 -9.45 -3.02 6.19
C ASP A 35 -8.40 -4.14 6.11
N CYS A 36 -7.15 -3.74 5.87
CA CYS A 36 -5.98 -4.61 5.80
C CYS A 36 -4.90 -4.15 6.80
N THR A 37 -5.33 -3.72 7.98
CA THR A 37 -4.45 -3.23 9.06
C THR A 37 -3.44 -4.27 9.53
N SER A 38 -3.78 -5.55 9.43
CA SER A 38 -2.88 -6.67 9.74
C SER A 38 -1.79 -6.88 8.69
N CYS A 39 -1.86 -6.18 7.55
CA CYS A 39 -0.90 -6.32 6.48
C CYS A 39 0.37 -5.52 6.74
N THR A 40 1.51 -6.19 6.68
CA THR A 40 2.82 -5.58 6.93
C THR A 40 3.74 -5.61 5.71
N ALA A 41 3.57 -6.56 4.78
CA ALA A 41 4.45 -6.67 3.62
C ALA A 41 3.89 -5.98 2.39
N ALA A 42 2.79 -6.49 1.83
CA ALA A 42 2.21 -5.94 0.61
C ALA A 42 0.68 -5.87 0.69
N CYS A 43 0.13 -4.71 0.38
CA CYS A 43 -1.30 -4.48 0.33
C CYS A 43 -1.74 -4.22 -1.11
N THR A 44 -2.75 -4.94 -1.56
CA THR A 44 -3.28 -4.81 -2.92
C THR A 44 -4.80 -4.67 -2.92
N GLY A 45 -5.33 -3.60 -3.51
CA GLY A 45 -6.78 -3.43 -3.66
C GLY A 45 -7.55 -3.26 -2.35
N CYS A 46 -6.94 -2.64 -1.32
CA CYS A 46 -7.56 -2.54 0.00
C CYS A 46 -7.76 -1.10 0.48
N GLY A 47 -8.84 -0.86 1.22
CA GLY A 47 -9.23 0.48 1.68
C GLY A 47 -8.40 1.04 2.83
N ASN A 48 -7.65 0.22 3.56
CA ASN A 48 -6.88 0.67 4.70
C ASN A 48 -5.65 -0.19 4.95
N CYS A 49 -4.46 0.31 4.60
CA CYS A 49 -3.19 -0.40 4.71
C CYS A 49 -2.13 0.41 5.47
N PRO A 50 -2.36 0.74 6.76
CA PRO A 50 -1.49 1.64 7.50
C PRO A 50 -0.08 1.11 7.72
N ASN A 51 0.11 -0.22 7.79
CA ASN A 51 1.36 -0.87 8.19
C ASN A 51 2.09 -1.57 7.02
N ALA A 52 1.54 -1.54 5.81
CA ALA A 52 2.09 -2.29 4.69
C ALA A 52 3.38 -1.63 4.18
N ALA A 53 4.42 -2.41 3.90
CA ALA A 53 5.66 -1.89 3.30
C ALA A 53 5.49 -1.51 1.82
N THR A 54 4.61 -2.21 1.10
CA THR A 54 4.26 -1.92 -0.30
C THR A 54 2.76 -1.80 -0.46
N CYS A 55 2.31 -0.80 -1.21
CA CYS A 55 0.91 -0.61 -1.55
C CYS A 55 0.67 -0.54 -3.05
N THR A 56 -0.36 -1.24 -3.51
CA THR A 56 -0.84 -1.21 -4.89
C THR A 56 -2.36 -1.08 -4.89
N ASP A 57 -2.92 -0.13 -5.62
CA ASP A 57 -4.38 0.09 -5.67
C ASP A 57 -5.04 0.19 -4.30
N SER A 58 -4.34 0.77 -3.33
CA SER A 58 -4.76 0.74 -1.93
C SER A 58 -4.83 2.14 -1.33
N GLN A 59 -5.50 2.26 -0.20
CA GLN A 59 -5.70 3.52 0.50
C GLN A 59 -5.11 3.46 1.91
N ASN A 60 -4.81 4.64 2.48
CA ASN A 60 -4.21 4.81 3.80
C ASN A 60 -2.84 4.11 3.96
N CYS A 61 -1.98 4.23 2.95
CA CYS A 61 -0.66 3.58 2.90
C CYS A 61 0.43 4.37 3.63
N VAL A 62 0.21 4.63 4.92
CA VAL A 62 0.98 5.64 5.68
C VAL A 62 2.45 5.27 5.83
N THR A 63 2.76 4.01 6.11
CA THR A 63 4.14 3.51 6.33
C THR A 63 4.74 2.82 5.11
N ALA A 64 4.06 2.83 3.97
CA ALA A 64 4.55 2.14 2.78
C ALA A 64 5.81 2.81 2.26
N ALA A 65 6.85 2.01 1.99
CA ALA A 65 8.06 2.48 1.32
C ALA A 65 7.84 2.67 -0.19
N THR A 66 6.91 1.92 -0.77
CA THR A 66 6.54 2.01 -2.19
C THR A 66 5.04 2.07 -2.36
N CYS A 67 4.58 3.05 -3.13
CA CYS A 67 3.18 3.24 -3.48
C CYS A 67 2.96 3.26 -4.98
N THR A 68 1.99 2.48 -5.43
CA THR A 68 1.54 2.46 -6.82
C THR A 68 0.03 2.59 -6.87
N ARG A 69 -0.50 3.58 -7.60
CA ARG A 69 -1.94 3.84 -7.71
C ARG A 69 -2.65 3.90 -6.35
N SER A 70 -1.98 4.50 -5.36
CA SER A 70 -2.40 4.47 -3.96
C SER A 70 -2.49 5.87 -3.34
N THR A 71 -3.11 5.99 -2.17
CA THR A 71 -3.31 7.29 -1.48
C THR A 71 -2.77 7.29 -0.05
N LYS A 72 -2.49 8.49 0.48
CA LYS A 72 -1.89 8.74 1.81
C LYS A 72 -0.52 8.07 1.99
N CYS A 73 0.33 8.20 0.99
CA CYS A 73 1.66 7.59 0.91
C CYS A 73 2.74 8.46 1.58
N ASN A 74 2.48 8.87 2.82
CA ASN A 74 3.22 9.95 3.49
C ASN A 74 4.73 9.69 3.56
N THR A 75 5.12 8.44 3.83
CA THR A 75 6.52 8.04 4.03
C THR A 75 7.12 7.26 2.86
N ALA A 76 6.39 7.11 1.77
CA ALA A 76 6.85 6.36 0.61
C ALA A 76 8.09 7.02 0.01
N ARG A 77 9.11 6.21 -0.31
CA ARG A 77 10.31 6.66 -1.00
C ARG A 77 10.08 6.75 -2.51
N THR A 78 9.20 5.89 -3.01
CA THR A 78 8.84 5.82 -4.43
C THR A 78 7.33 5.85 -4.57
N CYS A 79 6.85 6.79 -5.37
CA CYS A 79 5.45 6.94 -5.70
C CYS A 79 5.22 6.89 -7.20
N THR A 80 4.26 6.09 -7.62
CA THR A 80 3.81 6.01 -9.01
C THR A 80 2.30 6.15 -9.06
N ASN A 81 1.80 7.15 -9.80
CA ASN A 81 0.38 7.48 -9.90
C ASN A 81 -0.34 7.53 -8.53
N SER A 82 0.33 8.10 -7.52
CA SER A 82 -0.11 8.05 -6.12
C SER A 82 -0.27 9.46 -5.54
N LYS A 83 -0.95 9.56 -4.39
CA LYS A 83 -1.23 10.84 -3.72
C LYS A 83 -0.58 10.90 -2.34
N ASP A 84 -0.26 12.13 -1.91
CA ASP A 84 0.28 12.45 -0.58
C ASP A 84 1.68 11.87 -0.33
N CYS A 85 2.56 12.01 -1.32
CA CYS A 85 3.90 11.43 -1.34
C CYS A 85 4.97 12.35 -0.75
N PHE A 86 4.77 12.83 0.48
CA PHE A 86 5.55 13.92 1.06
C PHE A 86 7.06 13.64 1.15
N GLU A 87 7.44 12.39 1.47
CA GLU A 87 8.83 11.95 1.68
C GLU A 87 9.45 11.21 0.49
N ALA A 88 8.75 11.16 -0.64
CA ALA A 88 9.21 10.43 -1.81
C ALA A 88 10.44 11.08 -2.43
N ALA A 89 11.45 10.27 -2.73
CA ALA A 89 12.62 10.68 -3.52
C ALA A 89 12.33 10.59 -5.02
N THR A 90 11.47 9.64 -5.41
CA THR A 90 11.04 9.44 -6.80
C THR A 90 9.54 9.54 -6.89
N CYS A 91 9.05 10.45 -7.72
CA CYS A 91 7.64 10.59 -8.03
C CYS A 91 7.39 10.49 -9.53
N THR A 92 6.52 9.58 -9.91
CA THR A 92 6.01 9.44 -11.28
C THR A 92 4.52 9.64 -11.27
N ASP A 93 3.99 10.62 -12.00
CA ASP A 93 2.55 10.89 -12.09
C ASP A 93 1.85 11.01 -10.71
N SER A 94 2.58 11.46 -9.69
CA SER A 94 2.12 11.52 -8.29
C SER A 94 2.05 12.96 -7.75
N THR A 95 1.21 13.19 -6.75
CA THR A 95 1.02 14.52 -6.14
C THR A 95 1.66 14.65 -4.75
N ASN A 96 1.88 15.89 -4.32
CA ASN A 96 2.43 16.24 -3.00
C ASN A 96 3.84 15.68 -2.72
N CYS A 97 4.71 15.74 -3.73
CA CYS A 97 6.08 15.21 -3.70
C CYS A 97 7.11 16.26 -3.28
N TYR A 98 7.09 16.68 -2.02
CA TYR A 98 7.90 17.82 -1.55
C TYR A 98 9.41 17.55 -1.47
N LYS A 99 9.82 16.28 -1.34
CA LYS A 99 11.24 15.89 -1.22
C LYS A 99 11.78 15.11 -2.42
N ALA A 100 11.05 15.11 -3.53
CA ALA A 100 11.41 14.31 -4.68
C ALA A 100 12.59 14.91 -5.43
N THR A 101 13.66 14.14 -5.59
CA THR A 101 14.81 14.49 -6.43
C THR A 101 14.57 14.14 -7.88
N THR A 102 13.71 13.13 -8.14
CA THR A 102 13.34 12.70 -9.47
C THR A 102 11.83 12.79 -9.64
N CYS A 103 11.40 13.63 -10.59
CA CYS A 103 10.00 13.78 -10.93
C CYS A 103 9.75 13.54 -12.41
N THR A 104 8.85 12.62 -12.71
CA THR A 104 8.45 12.30 -14.08
C THR A 104 6.94 12.46 -14.19
N ILE A 105 6.51 13.26 -15.15
CA ILE A 105 5.09 13.51 -15.44
C ILE A 105 4.82 13.10 -16.88
N GLN A 106 3.81 12.27 -17.09
CA GLN A 106 3.19 12.03 -18.38
C GLN A 106 2.16 13.14 -18.64
N GLN A 107 2.20 13.73 -19.83
CA GLN A 107 1.44 14.94 -20.17
C GLN A 107 -0.09 14.72 -20.26
N ASP A 108 -0.57 13.48 -20.07
CA ASP A 108 -1.99 13.09 -20.15
C ASP A 108 -2.73 13.05 -18.81
N VAL A 109 -2.14 13.49 -17.69
CA VAL A 109 -2.87 13.57 -16.41
C VAL A 109 -3.62 14.91 -16.32
N PRO A 110 -4.97 14.92 -16.30
CA PRO A 110 -5.77 16.14 -16.45
C PRO A 110 -5.70 17.11 -15.25
N ASP A 111 -5.10 16.70 -14.14
CA ASP A 111 -4.98 17.52 -12.92
C ASP A 111 -3.55 18.04 -12.72
N ILE A 112 -3.15 18.93 -13.62
CA ILE A 112 -1.84 19.59 -13.66
C ILE A 112 -1.61 20.55 -12.47
N ARG A 113 -2.61 20.76 -11.59
CA ARG A 113 -2.59 21.82 -10.57
C ARG A 113 -1.94 21.43 -9.24
N PHE A 114 -1.61 20.15 -9.03
CA PHE A 114 -1.06 19.65 -7.76
C PHE A 114 0.29 18.93 -7.86
N PHE A 115 0.94 19.00 -9.03
CA PHE A 115 2.29 18.46 -9.24
C PHE A 115 3.37 19.43 -8.73
N TYR A 116 3.38 19.67 -7.42
CA TYR A 116 4.50 20.37 -6.78
C TYR A 116 5.61 19.36 -6.47
N CYS A 117 6.49 19.13 -7.45
CA CYS A 117 7.86 18.74 -7.12
C CYS A 117 8.62 20.01 -6.78
N GLN A 118 8.84 20.24 -5.50
CA GLN A 118 9.70 21.30 -5.02
C GLN A 118 11.14 20.88 -5.38
N GLN A 119 11.64 21.37 -6.52
CA GLN A 119 13.07 21.34 -6.86
C GLN A 119 13.77 22.46 -6.12
#